data_AF-A0A1H9C6Y1-F1
#
_entry.id   AF-A0A1H9C6Y1-F1
#
_cell.length_a   1.000
_cell.length_b   1.000
_cell.length_c   1.000
_cell.angle_alpha   90.00
_cell.angle_beta   90.00
_cell.angle_gamma   90.00
#
_symmetry.space_group_name_H-M   'P 1'
#
loop_
_entity.id
_entity.type
_entity.pdbx_description
1 polymer ?
#
loop_
_entity_poly.entity_id
_entity_poly.type
_entity_poly.pdbx_seq_one_letter_code
_entity_poly.pdbx_strand_id
1 'polypeptide(L)'
;MQLTSSYEQAFATELLDRYHWLEVRNAAAMVAASDPAAVADIISVLTEFNLSVSYLMTAGGAKSALAADLDQAFRRLGWRETHMSIETVTRLDKQPWRPGGETAVQTTTVPVTGDTHKLDNVQRRIAIDVEWHAKDGNLDRDISAFRALYDAGVIDAGILITRSYADVHYLAEWLGAELGWPHLDARGNERKRFSTTTTTTMENTYKRLVRGDAGGCPVLAIGIGYGTYRPGLEFVDPDGVVRSAPRVPPLGLVEYWDLVGEGLDDRGSDAQPGTS
;
A
#
# COMPACT_ATOMS: atom_id res chain seq x y z
N MET A 1 6.08 -12.42 10.13
CA MET A 1 6.32 -12.95 8.77
C MET A 1 7.64 -12.41 8.27
N GLN A 2 8.43 -13.24 7.58
CA GLN A 2 9.69 -12.81 6.97
C GLN A 2 9.39 -12.04 5.68
N LEU A 3 10.04 -10.89 5.49
CA LEU A 3 10.01 -10.17 4.22
C LEU A 3 10.85 -10.91 3.17
N THR A 4 10.42 -10.85 1.92
CA THR A 4 11.14 -11.37 0.76
C THR A 4 11.58 -10.21 -0.13
N SER A 5 12.43 -10.49 -1.13
CA SER A 5 12.96 -9.45 -2.03
C SER A 5 12.99 -9.90 -3.49
N SER A 6 12.04 -10.73 -3.90
CA SER A 6 12.00 -11.23 -5.28
C SER A 6 11.75 -10.13 -6.32
N TYR A 7 11.28 -8.96 -5.86
CA TYR A 7 11.19 -7.73 -6.67
C TYR A 7 12.53 -7.26 -7.22
N GLU A 8 13.65 -7.55 -6.56
CA GLU A 8 15.00 -7.17 -7.04
C GLU A 8 15.36 -7.81 -8.39
N GLN A 9 14.73 -8.96 -8.70
CA GLN A 9 14.92 -9.66 -9.96
C GLN A 9 13.81 -9.36 -10.97
N ALA A 10 12.63 -8.93 -10.50
CA ALA A 10 11.47 -8.67 -11.34
C ALA A 10 11.43 -7.25 -11.91
N PHE A 11 12.09 -6.28 -11.27
CA PHE A 11 12.09 -4.88 -11.68
C PHE A 11 13.50 -4.37 -11.98
N ALA A 12 13.60 -3.44 -12.94
CA ALA A 12 14.87 -2.83 -13.32
C ALA A 12 15.42 -1.90 -12.23
N THR A 13 16.75 -1.77 -12.15
CA THR A 13 17.45 -0.96 -11.13
C THR A 13 16.92 0.48 -11.07
N GLU A 14 16.56 1.07 -12.21
CA GLU A 14 16.02 2.42 -12.28
C GLU A 14 14.69 2.58 -11.53
N LEU A 15 13.87 1.53 -11.47
CA LEU A 15 12.64 1.53 -10.66
C LEU A 15 12.93 1.19 -9.20
N LEU A 16 13.88 0.29 -8.95
CA LEU A 16 14.31 -0.08 -7.60
C LEU A 16 14.84 1.13 -6.84
N ASP A 17 15.65 1.97 -7.48
CA ASP A 17 16.20 3.20 -6.88
C ASP A 17 15.15 4.30 -6.70
N ARG A 18 14.02 4.20 -7.41
CA ARG A 18 13.02 5.26 -7.49
C ARG A 18 11.89 5.10 -6.47
N TYR A 19 11.58 3.87 -6.12
CA TYR A 19 10.47 3.49 -5.25
C TYR A 19 10.99 2.75 -4.02
N HIS A 20 10.19 2.75 -2.95
CA HIS A 20 10.40 1.85 -1.82
C HIS A 20 9.69 0.52 -2.05
N TRP A 21 10.24 -0.57 -1.53
CA TRP A 21 9.70 -1.91 -1.79
C TRP A 21 9.57 -2.69 -0.50
N LEU A 22 8.42 -3.32 -0.30
CA LEU A 22 8.21 -4.33 0.72
C LEU A 22 7.50 -5.51 0.10
N GLU A 23 7.91 -6.72 0.46
CA GLU A 23 7.33 -7.91 -0.12
C GLU A 23 7.26 -9.02 0.91
N VAL A 24 6.19 -9.81 0.81
CA VAL A 24 6.08 -11.10 1.50
C VAL A 24 5.75 -12.20 0.51
N ARG A 25 6.28 -13.39 0.76
CA ARG A 25 6.01 -14.63 -0.02
C ARG A 25 6.37 -14.53 -1.50
N ASN A 26 7.46 -13.84 -1.82
CA ASN A 26 7.99 -13.70 -3.19
C ASN A 26 6.93 -13.19 -4.17
N ALA A 27 6.12 -12.21 -3.74
CA ALA A 27 4.98 -11.74 -4.52
C ALA A 27 5.37 -11.29 -5.93
N ALA A 28 6.48 -10.57 -6.10
CA ALA A 28 6.90 -10.12 -7.42
C ALA A 28 7.27 -11.29 -8.35
N ALA A 29 7.99 -12.31 -7.86
CA ALA A 29 8.27 -13.51 -8.64
C ALA A 29 7.00 -14.31 -8.95
N MET A 30 6.04 -14.36 -8.02
CA MET A 30 4.74 -15.00 -8.27
C MET A 30 3.97 -14.30 -9.38
N VAL A 31 3.85 -12.98 -9.31
CA VAL A 31 3.20 -12.16 -10.35
C VAL A 31 3.93 -12.33 -11.69
N ALA A 32 5.26 -12.28 -11.70
CA ALA A 32 6.05 -12.45 -12.92
C ALA A 32 5.88 -13.84 -13.55
N ALA A 33 5.72 -14.88 -12.74
CA ALA A 33 5.51 -16.24 -13.22
C ALA A 33 4.07 -16.50 -13.68
N SER A 34 3.06 -15.96 -12.98
CA SER A 34 1.66 -16.22 -13.29
C SER A 34 1.08 -15.26 -14.33
N ASP A 35 1.55 -14.02 -14.38
CA ASP A 35 1.01 -12.95 -15.22
C ASP A 35 2.09 -11.93 -15.65
N PRO A 36 2.96 -12.28 -16.61
CA PRO A 36 3.99 -11.36 -17.13
C PRO A 36 3.42 -10.05 -17.69
N ALA A 37 2.18 -10.07 -18.20
CA ALA A 37 1.52 -8.88 -18.70
C ALA A 37 1.17 -7.90 -17.57
N ALA A 38 0.76 -8.40 -16.39
CA ALA A 38 0.57 -7.54 -15.23
C ALA A 38 1.86 -6.87 -14.79
N VAL A 39 3.00 -7.57 -14.82
CA VAL A 39 4.31 -6.95 -14.54
C VAL A 39 4.64 -5.85 -15.54
N ALA A 40 4.40 -6.10 -16.83
CA ALA A 40 4.62 -5.09 -17.87
C ALA A 40 3.76 -3.84 -17.65
N ASP A 41 2.48 -4.01 -17.29
CA ASP A 41 1.58 -2.90 -16.97
C ASP A 41 2.09 -2.09 -15.76
N ILE A 42 2.51 -2.77 -14.69
CA ILE A 42 3.06 -2.13 -13.48
C ILE A 42 4.33 -1.34 -13.84
N ILE A 43 5.26 -1.93 -14.59
CA ILE A 43 6.48 -1.25 -15.05
C ILE A 43 6.12 -0.01 -15.87
N SER A 44 5.17 -0.10 -16.80
CA SER A 44 4.75 1.04 -17.62
C SER A 44 4.22 2.18 -16.75
N VAL A 45 3.30 1.89 -15.84
CA VAL A 45 2.68 2.90 -14.97
C VAL A 45 3.72 3.54 -14.04
N LEU A 46 4.59 2.76 -13.41
CA LEU A 46 5.62 3.28 -12.49
C LEU A 46 6.73 4.06 -13.23
N THR A 47 7.02 3.69 -14.47
CA THR A 47 8.00 4.43 -15.29
C THR A 47 7.47 5.82 -15.65
N GLU A 48 6.20 5.91 -16.05
CA GLU A 48 5.57 7.16 -16.47
C GLU A 48 5.18 8.08 -15.30
N PHE A 49 4.87 7.51 -14.15
CA PHE A 49 4.47 8.29 -12.97
C PHE A 49 5.58 9.25 -12.54
N ASN A 50 5.23 10.46 -12.10
CA ASN A 50 6.15 11.42 -11.49
C ASN A 50 5.43 12.15 -10.36
N LEU A 51 6.02 12.16 -9.16
CA LEU A 51 5.47 12.93 -8.06
C LEU A 51 5.75 14.42 -8.32
N SER A 52 4.67 15.16 -8.57
CA SER A 52 4.71 16.60 -8.86
C SER A 52 4.45 17.43 -7.61
N VAL A 53 4.85 18.70 -7.68
CA VAL A 53 4.55 19.69 -6.65
C VAL A 53 3.04 19.85 -6.45
N SER A 54 2.25 19.81 -7.52
CA SER A 54 0.78 19.91 -7.48
C SER A 54 0.13 18.83 -6.62
N TYR A 55 0.64 17.58 -6.68
CA TYR A 55 0.12 16.50 -5.82
C TYR A 55 0.40 16.75 -4.33
N LEU A 56 1.51 17.41 -4.00
CA LEU A 56 1.90 17.72 -2.62
C LEU A 56 1.19 18.97 -2.07
N MET A 57 0.80 19.90 -2.94
CA MET A 57 0.04 21.10 -2.57
C MET A 57 -1.43 20.83 -2.27
N THR A 58 -2.01 19.83 -2.94
CA THR A 58 -3.44 19.57 -2.87
C THR A 58 -3.78 18.94 -1.52
N ALA A 59 -4.72 19.56 -0.78
CA ALA A 59 -5.20 19.00 0.47
C ALA A 59 -5.87 17.64 0.27
N GLY A 60 -5.84 16.79 1.30
CA GLY A 60 -6.53 15.50 1.29
C GLY A 60 -8.04 15.64 1.06
N GLY A 61 -8.62 14.63 0.40
CA GLY A 61 -10.04 14.50 0.09
C GLY A 61 -10.43 13.02 -0.02
N ALA A 62 -11.69 12.71 -0.37
CA ALA A 62 -12.19 11.33 -0.40
C ALA A 62 -11.36 10.39 -1.30
N LYS A 63 -10.86 10.90 -2.44
CA LYS A 63 -9.81 10.27 -3.25
C LYS A 63 -8.89 11.37 -3.79
N SER A 64 -7.58 11.21 -3.59
CA SER A 64 -6.61 12.21 -4.04
C SER A 64 -6.44 12.19 -5.56
N ALA A 65 -6.08 13.33 -6.16
CA ALA A 65 -5.80 13.42 -7.59
C ALA A 65 -4.70 12.43 -8.01
N LEU A 66 -3.66 12.28 -7.19
CA LEU A 66 -2.58 11.32 -7.42
C LEU A 66 -3.11 9.88 -7.53
N ALA A 67 -3.93 9.46 -6.55
CA ALA A 67 -4.50 8.11 -6.56
C ALA A 67 -5.42 7.90 -7.77
N ALA A 68 -6.25 8.89 -8.10
CA ALA A 68 -7.13 8.84 -9.26
C ALA A 68 -6.36 8.76 -10.58
N ASP A 69 -5.25 9.48 -10.72
CA ASP A 69 -4.42 9.47 -11.94
C ASP A 69 -3.71 8.12 -12.12
N LEU A 70 -3.19 7.53 -11.04
CA LEU A 70 -2.61 6.18 -11.04
C LEU A 70 -3.66 5.13 -11.41
N ASP A 71 -4.85 5.18 -10.80
CA ASP A 71 -5.94 4.30 -11.19
C ASP A 71 -6.28 4.44 -12.66
N GLN A 72 -6.39 5.68 -13.15
CA GLN A 72 -6.70 5.94 -14.54
C GLN A 72 -5.62 5.36 -15.47
N ALA A 73 -4.35 5.41 -15.07
CA ALA A 73 -3.25 4.77 -15.81
C ALA A 73 -3.47 3.25 -15.91
N PHE A 74 -3.79 2.59 -14.80
CA PHE A 74 -4.16 1.17 -14.82
C PHE A 74 -5.46 0.93 -15.62
N ARG A 75 -6.47 1.81 -15.54
CA ARG A 75 -7.73 1.67 -16.30
C ARG A 75 -7.48 1.64 -17.81
N ARG A 76 -6.57 2.50 -18.29
CA ARG A 76 -6.20 2.54 -19.72
C ARG A 76 -5.58 1.23 -20.20
N LEU A 77 -4.95 0.46 -19.31
CA LEU A 77 -4.36 -0.85 -19.57
C LEU A 77 -5.34 -2.02 -19.36
N GLY A 78 -6.59 -1.74 -18.96
CA GLY A 78 -7.66 -2.74 -18.85
C GLY A 78 -8.11 -3.05 -17.43
N TRP A 79 -7.46 -2.50 -16.40
CA TRP A 79 -7.72 -2.85 -15.01
C TRP A 79 -9.06 -2.25 -14.55
N ARG A 80 -9.84 -2.94 -13.71
CA ARG A 80 -11.21 -2.50 -13.36
C ARG A 80 -11.50 -2.57 -11.86
N GLU A 81 -12.32 -1.63 -11.39
CA GLU A 81 -12.86 -1.63 -10.02
C GLU A 81 -13.71 -2.87 -9.89
N THR A 82 -13.42 -3.65 -8.86
CA THR A 82 -14.05 -4.95 -8.69
C THR A 82 -14.62 -5.03 -7.29
N HIS A 83 -15.93 -5.28 -7.25
CA HIS A 83 -16.65 -5.62 -6.03
C HIS A 83 -16.56 -7.13 -5.82
N MET A 84 -16.30 -7.56 -4.58
CA MET A 84 -16.26 -8.97 -4.23
C MET A 84 -17.33 -9.30 -3.20
N SER A 85 -18.09 -10.36 -3.49
CA SER A 85 -18.97 -11.06 -2.58
C SER A 85 -18.54 -12.52 -2.47
N ILE A 86 -18.41 -13.05 -1.25
CA ILE A 86 -18.07 -14.45 -0.99
C ILE A 86 -19.29 -15.14 -0.35
N GLU A 87 -19.68 -16.28 -0.90
CA GLU A 87 -20.68 -17.16 -0.30
C GLU A 87 -20.01 -18.49 0.08
N THR A 88 -19.93 -18.75 1.39
CA THR A 88 -19.34 -19.98 1.95
C THR A 88 -20.44 -20.88 2.47
N VAL A 89 -20.48 -22.13 2.03
CA VAL A 89 -21.39 -23.15 2.55
C VAL A 89 -20.58 -24.21 3.29
N THR A 90 -20.68 -24.23 4.62
CA THR A 90 -20.04 -25.28 5.43
C THR A 90 -21.00 -26.44 5.59
N ARG A 91 -20.60 -27.65 5.17
CA ARG A 91 -21.38 -28.88 5.37
C ARG A 91 -20.65 -29.83 6.34
N LEU A 92 -21.34 -30.22 7.40
CA LEU A 92 -20.87 -31.19 8.39
C LEU A 92 -21.69 -32.48 8.27
N ASP A 93 -21.05 -33.55 7.82
CA ASP A 93 -21.65 -34.87 7.64
C ASP A 93 -21.22 -35.80 8.79
N LYS A 94 -22.04 -35.91 9.83
CA LYS A 94 -21.79 -36.82 10.96
C LYS A 94 -22.12 -38.25 10.56
N GLN A 95 -21.10 -39.09 10.54
CA GLN A 95 -21.23 -40.50 10.20
C GLN A 95 -21.98 -41.25 11.32
N PRO A 96 -22.89 -42.18 10.99
CA PRO A 96 -23.65 -42.91 11.99
C PRO A 96 -22.77 -43.88 12.77
N TRP A 97 -22.98 -43.98 14.09
CA TRP A 97 -22.39 -45.04 14.90
C TRP A 97 -23.20 -46.34 14.79
N ARG A 98 -22.83 -47.17 13.79
CA ARG A 98 -23.55 -48.42 13.48
C ARG A 98 -23.73 -49.39 14.66
N PRO A 99 -22.74 -49.62 15.54
CA PRO A 99 -22.94 -50.48 16.72
C PRO A 99 -24.00 -49.98 17.70
N GLY A 100 -24.32 -48.67 17.70
CA GLY A 100 -25.41 -48.09 18.48
C GLY A 100 -26.77 -48.13 17.79
N GLY A 101 -26.87 -48.72 16.60
CA GLY A 101 -28.11 -48.77 15.82
C GLY A 101 -28.35 -47.57 14.91
N GLU A 102 -27.43 -46.60 14.85
CA GLU A 102 -27.53 -45.48 13.91
C GLU A 102 -27.19 -45.95 12.48
N THR A 103 -27.98 -45.51 11.49
CA THR A 103 -27.83 -45.95 10.09
C THR A 103 -27.73 -44.81 9.07
N ALA A 104 -28.15 -43.60 9.44
CA ALA A 104 -28.18 -42.44 8.54
C ALA A 104 -27.09 -41.43 8.87
N VAL A 105 -26.50 -40.84 7.84
CA VAL A 105 -25.62 -39.66 7.98
C VAL A 105 -26.47 -38.47 8.40
N GLN A 106 -26.04 -37.75 9.44
CA GLN A 106 -26.66 -36.49 9.83
C GLN A 106 -25.87 -35.33 9.23
N THR A 107 -26.48 -34.64 8.29
CA THR A 107 -25.90 -33.48 7.62
C THR A 107 -26.39 -32.18 8.27
N THR A 108 -25.47 -31.30 8.63
CA THR A 108 -25.75 -29.91 9.01
C THR A 108 -25.09 -28.97 8.03
N THR A 109 -25.84 -28.01 7.50
CA THR A 109 -25.34 -27.01 6.54
C THR A 109 -25.45 -25.62 7.15
N VAL A 110 -24.37 -24.84 7.11
CA VAL A 110 -24.32 -23.46 7.57
C VAL A 110 -23.84 -22.58 6.41
N PRO A 111 -24.75 -21.82 5.76
CA PRO A 111 -24.36 -20.81 4.78
C PRO A 111 -23.90 -19.53 5.49
N VAL A 112 -22.85 -18.91 4.95
CA VAL A 112 -22.33 -17.61 5.38
C VAL A 112 -22.08 -16.78 4.13
N THR A 113 -22.65 -15.59 4.07
CA THR A 113 -22.33 -14.61 3.04
C THR A 113 -21.48 -13.50 3.65
N GLY A 114 -20.43 -13.12 2.92
CA GLY A 114 -19.55 -12.01 3.27
C GLY A 114 -19.48 -11.04 2.11
N ASP A 115 -19.77 -9.78 2.39
CA ASP A 115 -19.48 -8.69 1.47
C ASP A 115 -18.12 -8.09 1.82
N THR A 116 -17.32 -7.77 0.82
CA THR A 116 -15.94 -7.30 1.04
C THR A 116 -15.70 -5.95 0.40
N HIS A 117 -14.57 -5.34 0.78
CA HIS A 117 -14.18 -4.05 0.24
C HIS A 117 -14.00 -4.15 -1.28
N LYS A 118 -14.37 -3.09 -2.00
CA LYS A 118 -14.05 -2.98 -3.42
C LYS A 118 -12.56 -2.80 -3.56
N LEU A 119 -11.95 -3.48 -4.52
CA LEU A 119 -10.58 -3.20 -4.89
C LEU A 119 -10.54 -2.29 -6.10
N ASP A 120 -9.63 -1.33 -6.08
CA ASP A 120 -9.52 -0.36 -7.13
C ASP A 120 -9.15 -1.07 -8.44
N ASN A 121 -8.05 -1.79 -8.55
CA ASN A 121 -7.60 -2.31 -9.84
C ASN A 121 -7.44 -3.82 -9.81
N VAL A 122 -8.39 -4.55 -10.40
CA VAL A 122 -8.23 -6.00 -10.62
C VAL A 122 -8.15 -6.28 -12.12
N GLN A 123 -7.20 -7.12 -12.49
CA GLN A 123 -7.10 -7.68 -13.83
C GLN A 123 -6.52 -9.09 -13.75
N ARG A 124 -7.15 -10.02 -14.48
CA ARG A 124 -6.83 -11.46 -14.43
C ARG A 124 -6.83 -11.96 -12.99
N ARG A 125 -5.67 -12.33 -12.45
CA ARG A 125 -5.51 -12.87 -11.10
C ARG A 125 -4.67 -11.96 -10.20
N ILE A 126 -4.50 -10.70 -10.57
CA ILE A 126 -3.73 -9.73 -9.78
C ILE A 126 -4.66 -8.60 -9.35
N ALA A 127 -4.54 -8.18 -8.09
CA ALA A 127 -5.21 -7.01 -7.56
C ALA A 127 -4.20 -5.95 -7.13
N ILE A 128 -4.46 -4.70 -7.50
CA ILE A 128 -3.69 -3.51 -7.14
C ILE A 128 -4.64 -2.54 -6.44
N ASP A 129 -4.21 -1.99 -5.31
CA ASP A 129 -4.91 -0.92 -4.61
C ASP A 129 -3.97 0.28 -4.41
N VAL A 130 -4.48 1.50 -4.61
CA VAL A 130 -3.67 2.73 -4.63
C VAL A 130 -4.09 3.66 -3.50
N GLU A 131 -3.23 3.82 -2.51
CA GLU A 131 -3.54 4.57 -1.30
C GLU A 131 -2.56 5.70 -0.99
N TRP A 132 -3.03 6.95 -1.06
CA TRP A 132 -2.20 8.15 -0.86
C TRP A 132 -2.48 8.94 0.43
N HIS A 133 -3.76 9.06 0.80
CA HIS A 133 -4.21 9.78 2.01
C HIS A 133 -5.19 8.94 2.86
N ALA A 134 -5.38 7.67 2.52
CA ALA A 134 -6.29 6.83 3.27
C ALA A 134 -5.89 6.70 4.73
N LYS A 135 -6.90 6.53 5.57
CA LYS A 135 -6.72 6.29 7.00
C LYS A 135 -6.24 4.85 7.20
N ASP A 136 -5.52 4.60 8.28
CA ASP A 136 -4.98 3.27 8.64
C ASP A 136 -6.02 2.14 8.66
N GLY A 137 -7.29 2.45 8.96
CA GLY A 137 -8.37 1.47 8.90
C GLY A 137 -8.70 0.97 7.49
N ASN A 138 -8.27 1.67 6.44
CA ASN A 138 -8.33 1.19 5.05
C ASN A 138 -7.25 0.13 4.82
N LEU A 139 -6.00 0.40 5.19
CA LEU A 139 -4.90 -0.54 5.00
C LEU A 139 -5.20 -1.94 5.55
N ASP A 140 -5.79 -2.02 6.75
CA ASP A 140 -6.18 -3.31 7.34
C ASP A 140 -7.30 -4.00 6.53
N ARG A 141 -8.22 -3.23 5.92
CA ARG A 141 -9.27 -3.75 5.02
C ARG A 141 -8.71 -4.21 3.70
N ASP A 142 -7.76 -3.49 3.11
CA ASP A 142 -7.22 -3.79 1.78
C ASP A 142 -6.37 -5.07 1.84
N ILE A 143 -5.52 -5.18 2.87
CA ILE A 143 -4.76 -6.42 3.14
C ILE A 143 -5.71 -7.59 3.42
N SER A 144 -6.79 -7.37 4.18
CA SER A 144 -7.81 -8.38 4.44
C SER A 144 -8.54 -8.81 3.16
N ALA A 145 -8.84 -7.87 2.27
CA ALA A 145 -9.48 -8.14 0.97
C ALA A 145 -8.56 -8.94 0.05
N PHE A 146 -7.26 -8.60 -0.04
CA PHE A 146 -6.27 -9.40 -0.75
C PHE A 146 -6.18 -10.82 -0.21
N ARG A 147 -6.16 -10.97 1.11
CA ARG A 147 -6.14 -12.28 1.74
C ARG A 147 -7.39 -13.09 1.41
N ALA A 148 -8.57 -12.49 1.54
CA ALA A 148 -9.84 -13.17 1.28
C ALA A 148 -9.95 -13.64 -0.18
N LEU A 149 -9.54 -12.81 -1.15
CA LEU A 149 -9.50 -13.20 -2.56
C LEU A 149 -8.51 -14.33 -2.84
N TYR A 150 -7.33 -14.27 -2.21
CA TYR A 150 -6.31 -15.29 -2.37
C TYR A 150 -6.76 -16.63 -1.78
N ASP A 151 -7.29 -16.62 -0.55
CA ASP A 151 -7.81 -17.81 0.13
C ASP A 151 -8.99 -18.43 -0.66
N ALA A 152 -9.78 -17.60 -1.36
CA ALA A 152 -10.84 -18.05 -2.28
C ALA A 152 -10.32 -18.50 -3.67
N GLY A 153 -9.02 -18.37 -3.94
CA GLY A 153 -8.39 -18.75 -5.22
C GLY A 153 -8.65 -17.79 -6.38
N VAL A 154 -9.13 -16.57 -6.11
CA VAL A 154 -9.48 -15.57 -7.13
C VAL A 154 -8.25 -14.82 -7.63
N ILE A 155 -7.34 -14.45 -6.73
CA ILE A 155 -6.07 -13.78 -7.07
C ILE A 155 -4.87 -14.63 -6.65
N ASP A 156 -3.74 -14.41 -7.32
CA ASP A 156 -2.43 -15.02 -6.99
C ASP A 156 -1.59 -14.09 -6.10
N ALA A 157 -1.79 -12.78 -6.20
CA ALA A 157 -1.10 -11.79 -5.38
C ALA A 157 -1.88 -10.46 -5.30
N GLY A 158 -1.70 -9.76 -4.18
CA GLY A 158 -2.12 -8.37 -4.00
C GLY A 158 -0.93 -7.41 -4.12
N ILE A 159 -1.20 -6.20 -4.60
CA ILE A 159 -0.20 -5.14 -4.74
C ILE A 159 -0.77 -3.87 -4.13
N LEU A 160 -0.01 -3.25 -3.23
CA LEU A 160 -0.37 -1.98 -2.61
C LEU A 160 0.57 -0.89 -3.12
N ILE A 161 0.04 0.16 -3.73
CA ILE A 161 0.83 1.35 -4.06
C ILE A 161 0.50 2.42 -3.04
N THR A 162 1.48 2.85 -2.27
CA THR A 162 1.28 3.88 -1.24
C THR A 162 2.47 4.82 -1.16
N ARG A 163 2.56 5.66 -0.11
CA ARG A 163 3.65 6.61 0.09
C ARG A 163 4.60 6.18 1.19
N SER A 164 5.88 6.55 1.10
CA SER A 164 6.75 6.62 2.28
C SER A 164 6.34 7.83 3.11
N TYR A 165 6.16 7.63 4.42
CA TYR A 165 5.88 8.72 5.34
C TYR A 165 7.05 9.70 5.40
N ALA A 166 8.25 9.20 5.70
CA ALA A 166 9.42 10.05 5.94
C ALA A 166 9.79 10.89 4.72
N ASP A 167 9.89 10.26 3.54
CA ASP A 167 10.28 10.94 2.30
C ASP A 167 9.26 12.01 1.88
N VAL A 168 7.97 11.66 1.89
CA VAL A 168 6.92 12.58 1.42
C VAL A 168 6.70 13.71 2.41
N HIS A 169 6.82 13.44 3.72
CA HIS A 169 6.80 14.48 4.73
C HIS A 169 7.96 15.47 4.53
N TYR A 170 9.19 14.97 4.38
CA TYR A 170 10.36 15.79 4.10
C TYR A 170 10.19 16.64 2.84
N LEU A 171 9.80 16.02 1.71
CA LEU A 171 9.54 16.72 0.46
C LEU A 171 8.52 17.86 0.63
N ALA A 172 7.40 17.58 1.30
CA ALA A 172 6.33 18.55 1.47
C ALA A 172 6.71 19.71 2.40
N GLU A 173 7.46 19.46 3.46
CA GLU A 173 7.96 20.50 4.35
C GLU A 173 9.02 21.37 3.66
N TRP A 174 10.00 20.75 2.99
CA TRP A 174 11.05 21.48 2.27
C TRP A 174 10.46 22.33 1.14
N LEU A 175 9.62 21.74 0.28
CA LEU A 175 8.98 22.47 -0.82
C LEU A 175 8.09 23.58 -0.31
N GLY A 176 7.38 23.35 0.79
CA GLY A 176 6.53 24.38 1.35
C GLY A 176 7.31 25.55 1.95
N ALA A 177 8.49 25.32 2.53
CA ALA A 177 9.38 26.38 2.95
C ALA A 177 9.96 27.15 1.75
N GLU A 178 10.49 26.42 0.76
CA GLU A 178 11.12 27.00 -0.44
C GLU A 178 10.14 27.82 -1.29
N LEU A 179 8.91 27.30 -1.45
CA LEU A 179 7.88 27.91 -2.29
C LEU A 179 6.96 28.87 -1.53
N GLY A 180 7.21 29.10 -0.23
CA GLY A 180 6.43 30.02 0.60
C GLY A 180 4.97 29.59 0.81
N TRP A 181 4.70 28.29 0.89
CA TRP A 181 3.34 27.80 1.16
C TRP A 181 2.88 28.21 2.57
N PRO A 182 1.58 28.49 2.76
CA PRO A 182 1.06 28.93 4.06
C PRO A 182 1.46 27.97 5.19
N HIS A 183 2.08 28.52 6.24
CA HIS A 183 2.43 27.78 7.45
C HIS A 183 1.24 27.58 8.39
N LEU A 184 0.15 28.33 8.21
CA LEU A 184 -1.05 28.23 9.04
C LEU A 184 -2.26 27.72 8.24
N ASP A 185 -3.14 26.98 8.90
CA ASP A 185 -4.43 26.55 8.37
C ASP A 185 -5.46 27.68 8.44
N ALA A 186 -6.65 27.47 7.89
CA ALA A 186 -7.71 28.47 7.91
C ALA A 186 -8.20 28.83 9.34
N ARG A 187 -7.76 28.08 10.36
CA ARG A 187 -8.08 28.27 11.78
C ARG A 187 -6.89 28.86 12.56
N GLY A 188 -5.77 29.17 11.89
CA GLY A 188 -4.58 29.73 12.51
C GLY A 188 -3.66 28.71 13.18
N ASN A 189 -3.86 27.40 12.97
CA ASN A 189 -2.95 26.36 13.49
C ASN A 189 -1.80 26.11 12.53
N GLU A 190 -0.64 25.68 13.03
CA GLU A 190 0.45 25.20 12.18
C GLU A 190 0.00 24.07 11.24
N ARG A 191 0.21 24.26 9.94
CA ARG A 191 0.03 23.22 8.93
C ARG A 191 1.24 22.32 8.94
N LYS A 192 1.09 21.15 9.56
CA LYS A 192 2.01 20.04 9.37
C LYS A 192 1.57 19.23 8.16
N ARG A 193 2.39 19.18 7.11
CA ARG A 193 2.03 18.55 5.83
C ARG A 193 2.43 17.08 5.86
N PHE A 194 1.51 16.18 5.53
CA PHE A 194 1.79 14.73 5.50
C PHE A 194 2.28 14.15 6.85
N SER A 195 2.07 14.85 7.97
CA SER A 195 2.58 14.47 9.29
C SER A 195 1.69 13.49 10.08
N THR A 196 0.60 13.03 9.48
CA THR A 196 -0.33 12.12 10.15
C THR A 196 0.17 10.69 10.00
N THR A 197 0.54 10.08 11.13
CA THR A 197 1.02 8.69 11.21
C THR A 197 -0.10 7.66 11.13
N THR A 198 -1.37 8.08 11.16
CA THR A 198 -2.56 7.23 11.04
C THR A 198 -3.07 7.12 9.59
N THR A 199 -2.18 7.30 8.62
CA THR A 199 -2.47 7.12 7.19
C THR A 199 -1.72 5.94 6.62
N THR A 200 -2.30 5.32 5.58
CA THR A 200 -1.66 4.26 4.81
C THR A 200 -0.33 4.76 4.26
N THR A 201 0.75 4.12 4.69
CA THR A 201 2.14 4.47 4.40
C THR A 201 2.97 3.18 4.34
N MET A 202 4.17 3.24 3.78
CA MET A 202 5.10 2.11 3.74
C MET A 202 5.45 1.62 5.14
N GLU A 203 5.61 2.52 6.10
CA GLU A 203 5.97 2.26 7.48
C GLU A 203 4.85 1.51 8.21
N ASN A 204 3.60 1.91 7.99
CA ASN A 204 2.46 1.18 8.52
C ASN A 204 2.25 -0.16 7.79
N THR A 205 2.45 -0.20 6.48
CA THR A 205 2.38 -1.43 5.68
C THR A 205 3.40 -2.46 6.16
N TYR A 206 4.64 -2.04 6.43
CA TYR A 206 5.67 -2.88 7.04
C TYR A 206 5.18 -3.54 8.33
N LYS A 207 4.57 -2.77 9.24
CA LYS A 207 4.04 -3.30 10.51
C LYS A 207 2.99 -4.39 10.26
N ARG A 208 2.07 -4.20 9.31
CA ARG A 208 1.00 -5.18 8.97
C ARG A 208 1.57 -6.44 8.31
N LEU A 209 2.46 -6.28 7.35
CA LEU A 209 3.08 -7.41 6.64
C LEU A 209 3.94 -8.25 7.59
N VAL A 210 4.77 -7.62 8.42
CA VAL A 210 5.59 -8.34 9.41
C VAL A 210 4.74 -8.98 10.50
N ARG A 211 3.63 -8.35 10.93
CA ARG A 211 2.66 -8.97 11.84
C ARG A 211 1.98 -10.21 11.22
N GLY A 212 1.92 -10.29 9.90
CA GLY A 212 1.40 -11.43 9.14
C GLY A 212 -0.06 -11.28 8.72
N ASP A 213 -0.56 -10.05 8.63
CA ASP A 213 -1.97 -9.77 8.38
C ASP A 213 -2.44 -10.27 7.01
N ALA A 214 -1.53 -10.33 6.02
CA ALA A 214 -1.77 -10.90 4.70
C ALA A 214 -1.99 -12.44 4.72
N GLY A 215 -1.71 -13.11 5.83
CA GLY A 215 -1.90 -14.56 5.96
C GLY A 215 -1.12 -15.35 4.90
N GLY A 216 -1.84 -16.07 4.04
CA GLY A 216 -1.26 -16.86 2.94
C GLY A 216 -0.94 -16.06 1.68
N CYS A 217 -1.50 -14.87 1.53
CA CYS A 217 -1.47 -14.09 0.29
C CYS A 217 -0.09 -13.45 0.05
N PRO A 218 0.53 -13.66 -1.12
CA PRO A 218 1.67 -12.86 -1.56
C PRO A 218 1.27 -11.40 -1.75
N VAL A 219 2.01 -10.50 -1.11
CA VAL A 219 1.77 -9.05 -1.21
C VAL A 219 3.05 -8.32 -1.57
N LEU A 220 2.97 -7.46 -2.58
CA LEU A 220 4.01 -6.51 -2.97
C LEU A 220 3.53 -5.09 -2.66
N ALA A 221 4.24 -4.36 -1.79
CA ALA A 221 3.96 -2.96 -1.54
C ALA A 221 5.04 -2.08 -2.17
N ILE A 222 4.58 -1.03 -2.87
CA ILE A 222 5.40 -0.12 -3.67
C ILE A 222 5.18 1.30 -3.13
N GLY A 223 6.25 1.92 -2.65
CA GLY A 223 6.22 3.20 -1.97
C GLY A 223 6.69 4.34 -2.84
N ILE A 224 5.81 5.31 -3.04
CA ILE A 224 6.10 6.62 -3.63
C ILE A 224 6.85 7.45 -2.59
N GLY A 225 8.03 7.94 -2.96
CA GLY A 225 8.91 8.70 -2.07
C GLY A 225 9.77 9.69 -2.84
N TYR A 226 10.92 10.04 -2.27
CA TYR A 226 11.82 11.07 -2.80
C TYR A 226 12.26 10.77 -4.24
N GLY A 227 12.63 9.52 -4.55
CA GLY A 227 13.06 9.12 -5.89
C GLY A 227 11.99 9.31 -6.97
N THR A 228 10.71 9.32 -6.60
CA THR A 228 9.61 9.54 -7.55
C THR A 228 9.41 11.01 -7.92
N TYR A 229 9.93 11.93 -7.10
CA TYR A 229 9.83 13.38 -7.32
C TYR A 229 10.65 13.80 -8.54
N ARG A 230 10.06 14.66 -9.38
CA ARG A 230 10.76 15.21 -10.55
C ARG A 230 10.90 16.73 -10.47
N PRO A 231 12.12 17.24 -10.22
CA PRO A 231 12.39 18.66 -10.39
C PRO A 231 12.28 19.05 -11.87
N GLY A 232 11.98 20.32 -12.14
CA GLY A 232 11.81 20.84 -13.49
C GLY A 232 10.39 20.72 -14.06
N LEU A 233 9.50 19.93 -13.45
CA LEU A 233 8.10 19.88 -13.87
C LEU A 233 7.40 21.20 -13.58
N GLU A 234 6.64 21.70 -14.55
CA GLU A 234 5.83 22.90 -14.35
C GLU A 234 4.65 22.62 -13.41
N PHE A 235 4.35 23.58 -12.54
CA PHE A 235 3.17 23.59 -11.68
C PHE A 235 2.62 25.01 -11.56
N VAL A 236 1.33 25.12 -11.25
CA VAL A 236 0.68 26.41 -10.96
C VAL A 236 0.68 26.62 -9.44
N ASP A 237 1.26 27.71 -8.97
CA ASP A 237 1.28 28.07 -7.55
C ASP A 237 -0.09 28.61 -7.07
N PRO A 238 -0.28 28.86 -5.76
CA PRO A 238 -1.55 29.37 -5.24
C PRO A 238 -1.96 30.75 -5.79
N ASP A 239 -1.00 31.53 -6.31
CA ASP A 239 -1.22 32.85 -6.91
C ASP A 239 -1.53 32.75 -8.42
N GLY A 240 -1.59 31.53 -8.97
CA GLY A 240 -1.87 31.27 -10.39
C GLY A 240 -0.65 31.40 -11.30
N VAL A 241 0.56 31.48 -10.74
CA VAL A 241 1.81 31.64 -11.48
C VAL A 241 2.38 30.26 -11.84
N VAL A 242 2.72 30.07 -13.11
CA VAL A 242 3.44 28.87 -13.56
C VAL A 242 4.88 28.94 -13.06
N ARG A 243 5.31 27.91 -12.33
CA ARG A 243 6.66 27.76 -11.78
C ARG A 243 7.23 26.40 -12.16
N SER A 244 8.56 26.32 -12.17
CA SER A 244 9.27 25.05 -12.31
C SER A 244 9.53 24.45 -10.93
N ALA A 245 9.26 23.16 -10.76
CA ALA A 245 9.53 22.40 -9.55
C ALA A 245 11.02 22.51 -9.17
N PRO A 246 11.37 22.98 -7.95
CA PRO A 246 12.76 23.17 -7.54
C PRO A 246 13.46 21.82 -7.30
N ARG A 247 14.79 21.82 -7.28
CA ARG A 247 15.54 20.64 -6.83
C ARG A 247 15.51 20.60 -5.31
N VAL A 248 14.95 19.53 -4.76
CA VAL A 248 15.04 19.24 -3.33
C VAL A 248 16.38 18.55 -3.06
N PRO A 249 17.10 18.87 -1.97
CA PRO A 249 18.27 18.10 -1.53
C PRO A 249 17.86 16.67 -1.13
N PRO A 250 18.74 15.67 -1.30
CA PRO A 250 18.45 14.33 -0.80
C PRO A 250 18.42 14.33 0.73
N LEU A 251 17.48 13.59 1.31
CA LEU A 251 17.42 13.34 2.75
C LEU A 251 18.67 12.55 3.18
N GLY A 252 19.41 13.03 4.17
CA GLY A 252 20.55 12.31 4.73
C GLY A 252 20.09 11.06 5.50
N LEU A 253 20.83 9.96 5.44
CA LEU A 253 20.51 8.67 6.11
C LEU A 253 20.24 8.79 7.62
N VAL A 254 20.79 9.82 8.29
CA VAL A 254 20.63 10.06 9.73
C VAL A 254 19.27 10.71 10.05
N GLU A 255 18.77 11.61 9.19
CA GLU A 255 17.49 12.31 9.40
C GLU A 255 16.27 11.39 9.19
N TYR A 256 16.41 10.34 8.38
CA TYR A 256 15.35 9.37 8.10
C TYR A 256 14.87 8.64 9.37
N TRP A 257 15.78 8.24 10.28
CA TRP A 257 15.40 7.55 11.52
C TRP A 257 14.98 8.50 12.64
N ASP A 258 15.50 9.73 12.67
CA ASP A 258 15.04 10.76 13.60
C ASP A 258 13.59 11.19 13.29
N LEU A 259 13.20 11.23 12.01
CA LEU A 259 11.82 11.47 11.56
C LEU A 259 10.86 10.29 11.83
N VAL A 260 11.38 9.07 11.90
CA VAL A 260 10.62 7.83 12.17
C VAL A 260 10.56 7.51 13.68
N GLY A 261 11.52 7.99 14.46
CA GLY A 261 11.78 7.61 15.86
C GLY A 261 10.71 8.02 16.88
N GLU A 262 9.98 9.12 16.66
CA GLU A 262 8.93 9.54 17.60
C GLU A 262 7.64 8.70 17.55
N GLY A 263 7.56 7.71 16.65
CA GLY A 263 6.36 6.86 16.45
C GLY A 263 6.57 5.37 16.64
N LEU A 264 7.74 4.92 17.14
CA LEU A 264 8.09 3.50 17.28
C LEU A 264 8.50 3.06 18.69
N ASP A 265 8.62 3.98 19.65
CA ASP A 265 8.90 3.62 21.04
C ASP A 265 7.63 3.19 21.78
N ASP A 266 7.37 1.88 21.72
CA ASP A 266 6.67 1.15 22.78
C ASP A 266 7.17 -0.31 22.78
N ARG A 267 8.48 -0.48 23.00
CA ARG A 267 9.06 -1.78 23.38
C ARG A 267 10.12 -1.61 24.47
N GLY A 268 9.63 -1.72 25.71
CA GLY A 268 10.25 -2.44 26.82
C GLY A 268 11.77 -2.37 26.92
N SER A 269 12.27 -1.30 27.52
CA SER A 269 13.50 -1.36 28.31
C SER A 269 13.23 -2.20 29.56
N ASP A 270 13.59 -3.48 29.52
CA ASP A 270 14.27 -4.16 30.65
C ASP A 270 14.51 -5.65 30.32
N ALA A 271 15.71 -5.94 29.86
CA ALA A 271 16.37 -7.21 30.12
C ALA A 271 17.89 -6.95 30.06
N GLN A 272 18.49 -6.72 31.23
CA GLN A 272 19.93 -6.76 31.36
C GLN A 272 20.46 -8.18 31.09
N PRO A 273 21.63 -8.34 30.44
CA PRO A 273 22.28 -9.63 30.34
C PRO A 273 22.96 -9.95 31.67
N GLY A 274 22.51 -11.03 32.31
CA GLY A 274 23.18 -11.61 33.47
C GLY A 274 24.61 -12.03 33.09
N THR A 275 25.57 -11.45 33.80
CA THR A 275 26.92 -11.99 33.90
C THR A 275 26.90 -13.23 34.79
N SER A 276 27.68 -14.24 34.37
CA SER A 276 28.11 -15.46 35.10
C SER A 276 27.88 -15.51 36.61
#